data_AF-A0A2W7JQP7-F1
#
_entry.id   AF-A0A2W7JQP7-F1
#
_cell.length_a   1.000
_cell.length_b   1.000
_cell.length_c   1.000
_cell.angle_alpha   90.00
_cell.angle_beta   90.00
_cell.angle_gamma   90.00
#
_symmetry.space_group_name_H-M   'P 1'
#
loop_
_entity.id
_entity.type
_entity.pdbx_description
1 polymer ?
#
loop_
_entity_poly.entity_id
_entity_poly.type
_entity_poly.pdbx_seq_one_letter_code
_entity_poly.pdbx_strand_id
1 'polypeptide(L)'
;MRITSQLICQAADQLKGFVGLNRKTGQYIVRFSEDAFGMDVADDGIIPASEFVWAPGPEQTMTLKRELIQLLLDQNIDDRINITEPLRVYMNRQDVPQITAVRSLVRG
;
A
#
# COMPACT_ATOMS: atom_id res chain seq x y z
N MET A 1 2.07 10.39 -21.81
CA MET A 1 1.62 9.01 -21.51
C MET A 1 0.27 9.08 -20.80
N ARG A 2 -0.73 8.29 -21.22
CA ARG A 2 -2.03 8.19 -20.52
C ARG A 2 -1.91 7.10 -19.45
N ILE A 3 -1.61 7.49 -18.22
CA ILE A 3 -1.73 6.60 -17.06
C ILE A 3 -3.23 6.35 -16.84
N THR A 4 -3.67 5.10 -16.98
CA THR A 4 -5.06 4.69 -16.75
C THR A 4 -5.23 4.15 -15.34
N SER A 5 -6.47 4.17 -14.82
CA SER A 5 -6.80 3.62 -13.50
C SER A 5 -6.34 2.17 -13.35
N GLN A 6 -6.44 1.36 -14.41
CA GLN A 6 -5.96 -0.02 -14.44
C GLN A 6 -4.44 -0.12 -14.19
N LEU A 7 -3.63 0.74 -14.83
CA LEU A 7 -2.18 0.75 -14.62
C LEU A 7 -1.81 1.11 -13.18
N ILE A 8 -2.57 2.01 -12.55
CA ILE A 8 -2.37 2.40 -11.16
C ILE A 8 -2.72 1.23 -10.23
N CYS A 9 -3.85 0.52 -10.48
CA CYS A 9 -4.21 -0.68 -9.73
C CYS A 9 -3.12 -1.77 -9.85
N GLN A 10 -2.64 -2.02 -11.06
CA GLN A 10 -1.57 -3.00 -11.29
C GLN A 10 -0.27 -2.59 -10.60
N ALA A 11 0.06 -1.30 -10.60
CA ALA A 11 1.23 -0.79 -9.90
C ALA A 11 1.12 -0.93 -8.38
N ALA A 12 -0.07 -0.70 -7.81
CA ALA A 12 -0.35 -0.92 -6.39
C ALA A 12 -0.23 -2.41 -6.01
N ASP A 13 -0.66 -3.31 -6.88
CA ASP A 13 -0.54 -4.76 -6.65
C ASP A 13 0.91 -5.25 -6.72
N GLN A 14 1.73 -4.61 -7.54
CA GLN A 14 3.17 -4.93 -7.66
C GLN A 14 4.02 -4.36 -6.52
N LEU A 15 3.42 -3.72 -5.51
CA LEU A 15 4.15 -3.24 -4.36
C LEU A 15 4.76 -4.41 -3.59
N LYS A 16 6.02 -4.25 -3.19
CA LYS A 16 6.79 -5.25 -2.47
C LYS A 16 6.99 -4.85 -1.02
N GLY A 17 7.13 -5.85 -0.16
CA GLY A 17 7.35 -5.68 1.26
C GLY A 17 6.05 -5.68 2.06
N PHE A 18 6.24 -5.45 3.35
CA PHE A 18 5.26 -5.59 4.40
C PHE A 18 5.29 -4.33 5.26
N VAL A 19 4.13 -3.96 5.76
CA VAL A 19 3.92 -2.82 6.64
C VAL A 19 3.47 -3.35 7.99
N GLY A 20 4.19 -2.96 9.03
CA GLY A 20 3.91 -3.35 10.39
C GLY A 20 3.74 -2.12 11.27
N LEU A 21 2.73 -2.13 12.15
CA LEU A 21 2.58 -1.09 13.15
C LEU A 21 3.52 -1.36 14.34
N ASN A 22 4.52 -0.51 14.52
CA ASN A 22 5.43 -0.62 15.66
C ASN A 22 4.68 -0.28 16.95
N ARG A 23 4.65 -1.23 17.89
CA ARG A 23 3.93 -1.06 19.17
C ARG A 23 4.61 -0.07 20.12
N LYS A 24 5.92 0.10 20.03
CA LYS A 24 6.69 1.01 20.90
C LYS A 24 6.51 2.48 20.51
N THR A 25 6.42 2.75 19.21
CA THR A 25 6.37 4.13 18.69
C THR A 25 5.01 4.52 18.12
N GLY A 26 4.12 3.55 17.87
CA GLY A 26 2.83 3.77 17.21
C GLY A 26 2.96 4.16 15.73
N GLN A 27 4.13 3.94 15.12
CA GLN A 27 4.41 4.32 13.74
C GLN A 27 4.40 3.10 12.83
N TYR A 28 3.94 3.28 11.60
CA TYR A 28 4.06 2.25 10.56
C TYR A 28 5.50 2.17 10.09
N ILE A 29 6.05 0.96 10.10
CA ILE A 29 7.37 0.64 9.57
C ILE A 29 7.22 -0.33 8.42
N VAL A 30 8.06 -0.17 7.40
CA VAL A 30 8.04 -1.03 6.21
C VAL A 30 9.30 -1.90 6.18
N ARG A 31 9.11 -3.19 5.96
CA ARG A 31 10.18 -4.20 5.87
C ARG A 31 9.92 -5.16 4.73
N PHE A 32 10.97 -5.79 4.21
CA PHE A 32 10.86 -6.76 3.11
C PHE A 32 10.71 -8.20 3.59
N SER A 33 10.71 -8.40 4.90
CA SER A 33 10.60 -9.71 5.53
C SER A 33 9.83 -9.56 6.83
N GLU A 34 8.90 -10.50 7.07
CA GLU A 34 8.12 -10.57 8.30
C GLU A 34 9.04 -10.76 9.53
N ASP A 35 10.07 -11.59 9.37
CA ASP A 35 11.09 -11.84 10.40
C ASP A 35 11.88 -10.56 10.79
N ALA A 36 11.98 -9.59 9.88
CA ALA A 36 12.72 -8.34 10.12
C ALA A 36 11.99 -7.37 11.06
N PHE A 37 10.71 -7.61 11.38
CA PHE A 37 10.00 -6.83 12.38
C PHE A 37 10.33 -7.27 13.82
N GLY A 38 10.78 -8.51 14.01
CA GLY A 38 11.15 -9.05 15.32
C GLY A 38 10.04 -8.88 16.36
N MET A 39 10.41 -8.43 17.56
CA MET A 39 9.48 -8.25 18.69
C MET A 39 8.77 -6.89 18.69
N ASP A 40 9.07 -6.00 17.75
CA ASP A 40 8.59 -4.61 17.74
C ASP A 40 7.20 -4.47 17.08
N VAL A 41 6.79 -5.44 16.27
CA VAL A 41 5.48 -5.49 15.59
C VAL A 41 4.80 -6.82 15.93
N ALA A 42 3.47 -6.79 16.05
CA ALA A 42 2.69 -8.01 16.16
C ALA A 42 2.62 -8.73 14.82
N ASP A 43 2.83 -10.05 14.78
CA ASP A 43 2.69 -10.85 13.56
C ASP A 43 1.30 -10.64 12.90
N ASP A 44 0.25 -10.60 13.71
CA ASP A 44 -1.14 -10.32 13.31
C ASP A 44 -1.37 -8.89 12.74
N GLY A 45 -0.42 -7.97 12.98
CA GLY A 45 -0.45 -6.59 12.50
C GLY A 45 0.46 -6.32 11.30
N ILE A 46 1.05 -7.35 10.71
CA ILE A 46 1.86 -7.24 9.49
C ILE A 46 0.96 -7.44 8.28
N ILE A 47 0.94 -6.44 7.39
CA ILE A 47 0.10 -6.46 6.20
C ILE A 47 1.00 -6.20 4.98
N PRO A 48 0.89 -6.96 3.88
CA PRO A 48 1.69 -6.69 2.68
C PRO A 48 1.41 -5.27 2.15
N ALA A 49 2.44 -4.57 1.68
CA ALA A 49 2.33 -3.19 1.20
C ALA A 49 1.30 -3.05 0.06
N SER A 50 1.19 -4.09 -0.77
CA SER A 50 0.20 -4.19 -1.85
C SER A 50 -1.23 -4.24 -1.37
N GLU A 51 -1.51 -4.73 -0.15
CA GLU A 51 -2.83 -4.70 0.49
C GLU A 51 -2.99 -3.47 1.38
N PHE A 52 -1.92 -3.02 2.04
CA PHE A 52 -1.93 -1.88 2.95
C PHE A 52 -2.42 -0.59 2.28
N VAL A 53 -2.12 -0.38 1.00
CA VAL A 53 -2.59 0.81 0.26
C VAL A 53 -4.10 0.79 -0.04
N TRP A 54 -4.76 -0.35 0.14
CA TRP A 54 -6.19 -0.52 -0.09
C TRP A 54 -6.95 -0.52 1.23
N ALA A 55 -7.90 0.40 1.36
CA ALA A 55 -8.83 0.42 2.48
C ALA A 55 -10.16 -0.24 2.08
N PRO A 56 -10.80 -0.99 2.99
CA PRO A 56 -12.14 -1.51 2.75
C PRO A 56 -13.12 -0.34 2.50
N GLY A 57 -13.79 -0.39 1.36
CA GLY A 57 -14.83 0.54 0.95
C GLY A 57 -16.23 -0.04 1.16
N PRO A 58 -17.27 0.69 0.74
CA PRO A 58 -18.65 0.18 0.75
C PRO A 58 -18.80 -1.01 -0.20
N GLU A 59 -19.72 -1.93 0.14
CA GLU A 59 -20.18 -2.99 -0.76
C GLU A 59 -19.08 -3.91 -1.32
N GLN A 60 -18.16 -4.36 -0.45
CA GLN A 60 -17.14 -5.37 -0.81
C GLN A 60 -16.10 -4.85 -1.83
N THR A 61 -16.00 -3.53 -1.97
CA THR A 61 -14.96 -2.88 -2.75
C THR A 61 -13.77 -2.48 -1.88
N MET A 62 -12.60 -2.34 -2.50
CA MET A 62 -11.41 -1.78 -1.90
C MET A 62 -11.08 -0.46 -2.58
N THR A 63 -10.79 0.57 -1.78
CA THR A 63 -10.46 1.90 -2.25
C THR A 63 -8.98 2.18 -2.02
N LEU A 64 -8.28 2.58 -3.07
CA LEU A 64 -6.87 2.95 -3.02
C LEU A 64 -6.70 4.30 -2.31
N LYS A 65 -6.26 4.27 -1.05
CA LYS A 65 -6.08 5.46 -0.22
C LYS A 65 -4.72 6.10 -0.46
N ARG A 66 -4.75 7.36 -0.90
CA ARG A 66 -3.53 8.18 -1.09
C ARG A 66 -2.74 8.36 0.21
N GLU A 67 -3.42 8.48 1.34
CA GLU A 67 -2.79 8.63 2.65
C GLU A 67 -1.89 7.43 2.99
N LEU A 68 -2.32 6.21 2.66
CA LEU A 68 -1.55 4.99 2.88
C LEU A 68 -0.34 4.91 1.93
N ILE A 69 -0.50 5.37 0.69
CA ILE A 69 0.62 5.48 -0.27
C ILE A 69 1.62 6.56 0.19
N GLN A 70 1.15 7.68 0.76
CA GLN A 70 2.05 8.69 1.35
C GLN A 70 2.89 8.10 2.47
N LEU A 71 2.31 7.27 3.35
CA LEU A 71 3.08 6.59 4.40
C LEU A 71 4.22 5.75 3.81
N LEU A 72 3.97 5.03 2.71
CA LEU A 72 5.02 4.26 2.04
C LEU A 72 6.10 5.15 1.40
N LEU A 73 5.70 6.28 0.81
CA LEU A 73 6.63 7.26 0.22
C LEU A 73 7.49 7.95 1.28
N ASP A 74 6.93 8.24 2.46
CA ASP A 74 7.62 8.86 3.58
C ASP A 74 8.80 8.01 4.09
N GLN A 75 8.69 6.68 3.98
CA GLN A 75 9.77 5.77 4.32
C GLN A 75 11.00 5.89 3.40
N ASN A 76 10.94 6.64 2.28
CA ASN A 76 12.04 6.85 1.33
C ASN A 76 12.64 5.54 0.79
N ILE A 77 11.80 4.52 0.59
CA ILE A 77 12.19 3.19 0.07
C ILE A 77 11.44 2.84 -1.22
N ASP A 78 10.90 3.83 -1.92
CA ASP A 78 10.07 3.69 -3.13
C ASP A 78 10.64 2.71 -4.17
N ASP A 79 11.94 2.75 -4.45
CA ASP A 79 12.60 1.81 -5.35
C ASP A 79 12.51 0.35 -4.86
N ARG A 80 12.73 0.15 -3.55
CA ARG A 80 12.71 -1.19 -2.93
C ARG A 80 11.30 -1.77 -2.88
N ILE A 81 10.29 -0.95 -2.55
CA ILE A 81 8.88 -1.38 -2.54
C ILE A 81 8.25 -1.41 -3.93
N ASN A 82 9.03 -1.16 -4.99
CA ASN A 82 8.57 -1.20 -6.38
C ASN A 82 7.44 -0.18 -6.67
N ILE A 83 7.50 1.01 -6.08
CA ILE A 83 6.62 2.13 -6.45
C ILE A 83 7.01 2.61 -7.86
N THR A 84 6.20 2.22 -8.84
CA THR A 84 6.40 2.59 -10.24
C THR A 84 5.77 3.95 -10.56
N GLU A 85 6.15 4.50 -11.72
CA GLU A 85 5.68 5.79 -12.24
C GLU A 85 4.14 6.00 -12.21
N PRO A 86 3.27 5.05 -12.61
CA PRO A 86 1.81 5.22 -12.52
C PRO A 86 1.33 5.58 -11.11
N LEU A 87 1.89 4.97 -10.07
CA LEU A 87 1.52 5.25 -8.69
C LEU A 87 1.99 6.67 -8.28
N ARG A 88 3.21 7.06 -8.67
CA ARG A 88 3.73 8.43 -8.44
C ARG A 88 2.89 9.48 -9.14
N VAL A 89 2.49 9.22 -10.39
CA VAL A 89 1.61 10.12 -11.16
C VAL A 89 0.24 10.23 -10.50
N TYR A 90 -0.32 9.14 -9.97
CA TYR A 90 -1.57 9.16 -9.22
C TYR A 90 -1.48 10.01 -7.95
N MET A 91 -0.34 9.94 -7.24
CA MET A 91 -0.09 10.76 -6.05
C MET A 91 0.08 12.25 -6.39
N ASN A 92 0.70 12.55 -7.54
CA ASN A 92 0.90 13.93 -8.00
C ASN A 92 -0.41 14.52 -8.59
N ARG A 93 -1.25 13.70 -9.23
CA ARG A 93 -2.51 14.13 -9.85
C ARG A 93 -3.67 14.08 -8.87
N GLN A 94 -3.91 15.19 -8.18
CA GLN A 94 -5.05 15.32 -7.27
C GLN A 94 -6.41 15.36 -7.98
N ASP A 95 -6.44 15.74 -9.27
CA ASP A 95 -7.62 15.80 -10.14
C ASP A 95 -8.28 14.43 -10.38
N VAL A 96 -7.52 13.33 -10.25
CA VAL A 96 -8.07 11.98 -10.41
C VAL A 96 -8.87 11.60 -9.16
N PRO A 97 -10.09 11.06 -9.28
CA PRO A 97 -10.85 10.58 -8.12
C PRO A 97 -10.17 9.38 -7.44
N GLN A 98 -10.60 9.05 -6.21
CA GLN A 98 -10.13 7.84 -5.52
C GLN A 98 -10.46 6.60 -6.35
N ILE A 99 -9.46 5.75 -6.54
CA ILE A 99 -9.62 4.53 -7.34
C ILE A 99 -10.24 3.45 -6.47
N THR A 100 -11.38 2.93 -6.90
CA THR A 100 -12.06 1.78 -6.28
C THR A 100 -11.89 0.55 -7.17
N ALA A 101 -11.53 -0.57 -6.56
CA ALA A 101 -11.44 -1.87 -7.21
C ALA A 101 -12.28 -2.89 -6.45
N VAL A 102 -12.99 -3.76 -7.17
CA VAL A 102 -13.63 -4.92 -6.56
C VAL A 102 -12.53 -5.94 -6.28
N ARG A 103 -12.18 -6.10 -5.00
CA ARG A 103 -11.23 -7.12 -4.54
C ARG A 103 -11.94 -8.05 -3.59
N SER A 104 -12.11 -9.29 -4.01
CA SER A 104 -12.38 -10.38 -3.08
C SER A 104 -11.06 -10.71 -2.40
N LEU A 105 -10.88 -10.29 -1.15
CA LEU A 105 -9.88 -10.89 -0.27
C LEU A 105 -10.22 -12.38 -0.22
N VAL A 106 -9.55 -13.19 -1.06
CA VAL A 106 -9.53 -14.63 -0.87
C VAL A 106 -8.74 -14.81 0.42
N ARG A 107 -9.47 -14.85 1.53
CA ARG A 107 -9.00 -15.45 2.78
C ARG A 107 -8.77 -16.93 2.45
N GLY A 108 -7.58 -17.24 1.96
CA GLY A 108 -7.07 -18.60 1.84
C GLY A 108 -6.66 -19.11 3.20
#